data_AF-A0A382MFD7-F1
#
_entry.id   AF-A0A382MFD7-F1
#
_cell.length_a   1.000
_cell.length_b   1.000
_cell.length_c   1.000
_cell.angle_alpha   90.00
_cell.angle_beta   90.00
_cell.angle_gamma   90.00
#
_symmetry.space_group_name_H-M   'P 1'
#
loop_
_entity.id
_entity.type
_entity.pdbx_description
1 polymer ?
#
loop_
_entity_poly.entity_id
_entity_poly.type
_entity_poly.pdbx_seq_one_letter_code
_entity_poly.pdbx_strand_id
1 'polypeptide(L)'
;MDILVVLEDNRGTLHRMSKEAVSAAQSLGGSVSALAIGANADGLADELSGIDLAEVITVNHSLVSSYNADGYAEVVKQVVESESPK
;
A
#
# COMPACT_ATOMS: atom_id res chain seq x y z
N MET A 1 10.90 -1.42 -7.24
CA MET A 1 10.82 -0.17 -6.44
C MET A 1 11.96 -0.11 -5.42
N ASP A 2 12.28 1.07 -4.88
CA ASP A 2 13.22 1.19 -3.76
C ASP A 2 12.48 1.17 -2.42
N ILE A 3 11.34 1.86 -2.33
CA ILE A 3 10.54 1.97 -1.09
C ILE A 3 9.12 1.47 -1.36
N LEU A 4 8.64 0.56 -0.50
CA LEU A 4 7.25 0.11 -0.47
C LEU A 4 6.53 0.69 0.75
N VAL A 5 5.43 1.42 0.55
CA VAL A 5 4.59 1.94 1.63
C VAL A 5 3.31 1.12 1.73
N VAL A 6 3.10 0.47 2.87
CA VAL A 6 1.84 -0.25 3.14
C VAL A 6 0.77 0.75 3.61
N LEU A 7 -0.36 0.76 2.91
CA LEU A 7 -1.45 1.69 3.17
C LEU A 7 -2.44 1.12 4.19
N GLU A 8 -3.04 2.02 4.96
CA GLU A 8 -4.08 1.70 5.92
C GLU A 8 -5.41 2.33 5.47
N ASP A 9 -6.46 1.51 5.46
CA ASP A 9 -7.83 1.98 5.27
C ASP A 9 -8.39 2.55 6.58
N ASN A 10 -8.99 3.72 6.49
CA ASN A 10 -9.74 4.37 7.55
C ASN A 10 -11.19 4.55 7.11
N ARG A 11 -11.98 3.49 7.27
CA ARG A 11 -13.43 3.48 6.97
C ARG A 11 -13.72 3.91 5.54
N GLY A 12 -13.00 3.34 4.58
CA GLY A 12 -13.17 3.62 3.16
C GLY A 12 -12.33 4.78 2.64
N THR A 13 -11.49 5.40 3.47
CA THR A 13 -10.59 6.49 3.07
C THR A 13 -9.15 6.20 3.43
N LEU A 14 -8.19 6.77 2.72
CA LEU A 14 -6.79 6.59 3.02
C LEU A 14 -6.42 7.24 4.37
N HIS A 15 -5.89 6.43 5.29
CA HIS A 15 -5.50 6.90 6.61
C HIS A 15 -4.41 7.97 6.52
N ARG A 16 -4.49 8.98 7.39
CA ARG A 16 -3.55 10.13 7.38
C ARG A 16 -2.09 9.70 7.49
N MET A 17 -1.79 8.69 8.31
CA MET A 17 -0.41 8.20 8.49
C MET A 17 0.15 7.60 7.20
N SER A 18 -0.67 6.96 6.36
CA SER A 18 -0.22 6.46 5.06
C SER A 18 0.15 7.59 4.11
N LYS A 19 -0.61 8.71 4.12
CA LYS A 19 -0.28 9.91 3.34
C LYS A 19 1.06 10.52 3.78
N GLU A 20 1.29 10.59 5.09
CA GLU A 20 2.56 11.08 5.65
C GLU A 20 3.72 10.12 5.33
N ALA A 21 3.50 8.80 5.38
CA ALA A 21 4.51 7.80 5.03
C ALA A 21 4.91 7.86 3.55
N VAL A 22 3.95 8.05 2.64
CA VAL A 22 4.24 8.27 1.21
C VAL A 22 5.10 9.52 1.00
N SER A 23 4.72 10.64 1.63
CA SER A 23 5.50 11.89 1.54
C SER A 23 6.92 11.75 2.11
N ALA A 24 7.06 11.04 3.23
CA ALA A 24 8.37 10.74 3.82
C ALA A 24 9.21 9.85 2.90
N ALA A 25 8.61 8.81 2.29
CA ALA A 25 9.29 7.95 1.32
C ALA A 25 9.80 8.74 0.11
N GLN A 26 8.97 9.63 -0.45
CA GLN A 26 9.39 10.51 -1.56
C GLN A 26 10.57 11.41 -1.16
N SER A 27 10.58 11.90 0.08
CA SER A 27 11.66 12.75 0.60
C SER A 27 12.99 12.01 0.78
N LEU A 28 12.96 10.69 0.96
CA LEU A 28 14.17 9.85 1.02
C LEU A 28 14.79 9.63 -0.37
N GLY A 29 14.02 9.87 -1.44
CA GLY A 29 14.42 9.64 -2.82
C GLY A 29 14.31 8.17 -3.25
N GLY A 30 14.52 7.92 -4.54
CA GLY A 30 14.30 6.60 -5.16
C GLY A 30 12.86 6.41 -5.63
N SER A 31 12.58 5.23 -6.19
CA SER A 31 11.25 4.85 -6.67
C SER A 31 10.36 4.40 -5.51
N VAL A 32 9.22 5.07 -5.33
CA VAL A 32 8.25 4.77 -4.28
C VAL A 32 7.04 4.08 -4.87
N SER A 33 6.61 2.97 -4.29
CA SER A 33 5.35 2.30 -4.60
C SER A 33 4.52 2.11 -3.34
N ALA A 34 3.23 1.87 -3.51
CA ALA A 34 2.30 1.65 -2.41
C ALA A 34 1.60 0.29 -2.50
N LEU A 35 1.23 -0.26 -1.36
CA LEU A 35 0.44 -1.50 -1.25
C LEU A 35 -0.89 -1.23 -0.54
N ALA A 36 -2.00 -1.43 -1.24
CA ALA A 36 -3.35 -1.36 -0.72
C ALA A 36 -3.91 -2.79 -0.54
N ILE A 37 -4.40 -3.13 0.66
CA ILE A 37 -4.94 -4.45 0.99
C ILE A 37 -6.37 -4.30 1.50
N GLY A 38 -7.29 -5.08 0.92
CA GLY A 38 -8.65 -5.25 1.42
C GLY A 38 -9.74 -4.90 0.42
N ALA A 39 -10.99 -4.94 0.88
CA ALA A 39 -12.16 -4.74 0.01
C ALA A 39 -12.18 -3.33 -0.64
N ASN A 40 -11.52 -2.35 -0.02
CA ASN A 40 -11.39 -0.98 -0.51
C ASN A 40 -10.03 -0.70 -1.16
N ALA A 41 -9.24 -1.72 -1.53
CA ALA A 41 -7.90 -1.51 -2.07
C ALA A 41 -7.88 -0.59 -3.30
N ASP A 42 -8.83 -0.75 -4.21
CA ASP A 42 -8.96 0.08 -5.42
C ASP A 42 -9.30 1.54 -5.06
N GLY A 43 -10.18 1.76 -4.08
CA GLY A 43 -10.53 3.10 -3.62
C GLY A 43 -9.35 3.84 -2.97
N LEU A 44 -8.48 3.11 -2.25
CA LEU A 44 -7.24 3.67 -1.73
C LEU A 44 -6.24 4.03 -2.84
N ALA A 45 -6.17 3.21 -3.90
CA ALA A 45 -5.33 3.49 -5.07
C ALA A 45 -5.82 4.74 -5.81
N ASP A 46 -7.14 4.91 -5.97
CA ASP A 46 -7.75 6.09 -6.57
C ASP A 46 -7.43 7.38 -5.79
N GLU A 47 -7.41 7.32 -4.45
CA GLU A 47 -7.02 8.47 -3.60
C GLU A 47 -5.55 8.89 -3.78
N LEU A 48 -4.68 7.99 -4.25
CA LEU A 48 -3.28 8.29 -4.58
C LEU A 48 -3.09 8.75 -6.03
N SER A 49 -4.17 8.84 -6.81
CA SER A 49 -4.10 9.31 -8.20
C SER A 49 -3.50 10.71 -8.29
N GLY A 50 -2.50 10.89 -9.15
CA GLY A 50 -1.77 12.15 -9.31
C GLY A 50 -0.64 12.36 -8.31
N ILE A 51 -0.42 11.44 -7.37
CA ILE A 51 0.80 11.39 -6.56
C ILE A 51 1.89 10.68 -7.37
N ASP A 52 3.12 11.20 -7.32
CA ASP A 52 4.27 10.61 -8.00
C ASP A 52 4.70 9.29 -7.30
N LEU A 53 4.07 8.20 -7.73
CA LEU A 53 4.37 6.83 -7.34
C LEU A 53 4.71 6.02 -8.60
N ALA A 54 5.66 5.09 -8.47
CA ALA A 54 6.00 4.17 -9.54
C ALA A 54 4.82 3.23 -9.86
N GLU A 55 4.13 2.75 -8.82
CA GLU A 55 2.88 1.98 -8.95
C GLU A 55 2.12 1.92 -7.61
N VAL A 56 0.85 1.51 -7.69
CA VAL A 56 0.05 1.10 -6.52
C VAL A 56 -0.39 -0.34 -6.73
N ILE A 57 0.07 -1.23 -5.85
CA ILE A 57 -0.28 -2.65 -5.84
C ILE A 57 -1.55 -2.83 -5.01
N THR A 58 -2.58 -3.42 -5.61
CA THR A 58 -3.88 -3.66 -4.97
C THR A 58 -4.10 -5.14 -4.74
N VAL A 59 -4.43 -5.52 -3.50
CA VAL A 59 -4.79 -6.90 -3.14
C VAL A 59 -6.21 -6.92 -2.57
N ASN A 60 -7.15 -7.34 -3.41
CA ASN A 60 -8.56 -7.49 -3.06
C ASN A 60 -8.97 -8.96 -3.13
N HIS A 61 -9.03 -9.62 -1.98
CA HIS A 61 -9.42 -11.03 -1.87
C HIS A 61 -10.26 -11.26 -0.62
N SER A 62 -11.18 -12.24 -0.66
CA SER A 62 -12.12 -12.53 0.43
C SER A 62 -11.44 -12.84 1.78
N LEU A 63 -10.26 -13.46 1.76
CA LEU A 63 -9.46 -13.77 2.96
C LEU A 63 -8.87 -12.53 3.65
N VAL A 64 -8.79 -11.40 2.95
CA VAL A 64 -8.24 -10.14 3.46
C VAL A 64 -9.19 -8.97 3.25
N SER A 65 -10.50 -9.22 3.06
CA SER A 65 -11.49 -8.16 2.81
C SER A 65 -11.54 -7.11 3.92
N SER A 66 -11.16 -7.51 5.14
CA SER A 66 -10.93 -6.65 6.31
C SER A 66 -9.64 -7.07 7.00
N TYR A 67 -9.06 -6.13 7.76
CA TYR A 67 -7.83 -6.39 8.51
C TYR A 67 -7.91 -7.66 9.34
N ASN A 68 -6.94 -8.53 9.10
CA ASN A 68 -6.59 -9.66 9.95
C ASN A 68 -5.08 -9.86 9.87
N ALA A 69 -4.45 -10.11 11.02
CA ALA A 69 -2.99 -10.10 11.12
C ALA A 69 -2.34 -11.13 10.19
N ASP A 70 -2.85 -12.37 10.18
CA ASP A 70 -2.25 -13.47 9.42
C ASP A 70 -2.32 -13.23 7.90
N GLY A 71 -3.50 -12.88 7.39
CA GLY A 71 -3.69 -12.63 5.96
C GLY A 71 -2.94 -11.40 5.47
N TYR A 72 -2.93 -10.31 6.24
CA TYR A 72 -2.19 -9.11 5.86
C TYR A 72 -0.67 -9.34 5.91
N ALA A 73 -0.17 -10.06 6.92
CA ALA A 73 1.24 -10.41 7.00
C ALA A 73 1.68 -11.30 5.83
N GLU A 74 0.86 -12.28 5.44
CA GLU A 74 1.14 -13.13 4.28
C GLU A 74 1.13 -12.34 2.97
N VAL A 75 0.17 -11.42 2.79
CA VAL A 75 0.15 -10.54 1.60
C VAL A 75 1.40 -9.67 1.54
N VAL A 76 1.78 -9.01 2.64
CA VAL A 76 2.98 -8.17 2.69
C VAL A 76 4.22 -9.00 2.36
N LYS A 77 4.35 -10.20 2.92
CA LYS A 77 5.45 -11.12 2.62
C LYS A 77 5.51 -11.44 1.12
N GLN A 78 4.41 -11.86 0.51
CA GLN A 78 4.38 -12.23 -0.91
C GLN A 78 4.75 -11.03 -1.81
N VAL A 79 4.26 -9.83 -1.49
CA VAL A 79 4.60 -8.62 -2.25
C VAL A 79 6.07 -8.26 -2.08
N VAL A 80 6.62 -8.31 -0.87
CA VAL A 80 8.05 -8.06 -0.63
C VAL A 80 8.94 -9.09 -1.35
N GLU A 81 8.55 -10.36 -1.37
CA GLU A 81 9.28 -11.41 -2.10
C GLU A 81 9.22 -11.21 -3.62
N SER A 82 8.08 -10.79 -4.16
CA SER A 82 7.89 -10.51 -5.61
C SER A 82 8.65 -9.25 -6.05
N GLU A 83 8.48 -8.17 -5.31
CA GLU A 83 8.91 -6.83 -5.73
C GLU A 83 10.30 -6.45 -5.23
N SER A 84 10.79 -7.15 -4.19
CA SER A 84 12.10 -6.95 -3.58
C SER A 84 12.45 -5.48 -3.32
N PRO A 85 11.60 -4.71 -2.58
CA PRO A 85 11.96 -3.35 -2.16
C PRO A 85 13.24 -3.38 -1.30
N LYS A 86 14.00 -2.28 -1.30
CA LYS A 86 15.35 -2.21 -0.71
C LYS A 86 15.36 -1.82 0.76
#